data_AF-A0ABD1K425-F1
#
_entry.id   AF-A0ABD1K425-F1
#
_cell.length_a   1.000
_cell.length_b   1.000
_cell.length_c   1.000
_cell.angle_alpha   90.00
_cell.angle_beta   90.00
_cell.angle_gamma   90.00
#
_symmetry.space_group_name_H-M   'P 1'
#
loop_
_entity.id
_entity.type
_entity.pdbx_description
1 polymer ?
#
loop_
_entity_poly.entity_id
_entity_poly.type
_entity_poly.pdbx_seq_one_letter_code
_entity_poly.pdbx_strand_id
1 'polypeptide(L)'
;MCVWGGGGGVEIYLCVTSSLTSLAPPAGRNELIARYIKLRTGKTRTRKQVSSHIQVLARRKAREIQVKLKDQAAKDKALQSMANMSSAQIISPTAFQNKMVLQGLPRPTYPTAGGFWHGALPGQPAGPEDIKPFAQQSYAMQASGPPPITGYESTAGLTMSPSAPPWQGRSIASSKLRMLEFSAFLEQPQDSDTFNKHLFVHIGQSNPTFSDPYLEAVDIRQIYDKFPEKKGGLKELFEKGPPNAFFLVKFWADLSINLQDDSNYFYGVSSQYESSDNMIITSSTKVCSFGKQVVEKVETEYARFENGRYVFRIHRSPLCEYMINFIHKLKHLPEKYMMNSVLENFTILQVVTNRDTLETLLCVAYVFEVSTSEHGAQHHIYRLIKD
;
A
#
# COMPACT_ATOMS: atom_id res chain seq x y z
N MET A 1 -4.72 -22.93 37.41
CA MET A 1 -4.20 -22.00 38.42
C MET A 1 -5.19 -20.86 38.57
N CYS A 2 -5.91 -20.76 39.70
CA CYS A 2 -6.76 -19.60 40.00
C CYS A 2 -6.07 -18.78 41.09
N VAL A 3 -5.75 -17.53 40.77
CA VAL A 3 -5.13 -16.55 41.67
C VAL A 3 -6.15 -16.10 42.69
N TRP A 4 -5.79 -16.13 43.97
CA TRP A 4 -6.63 -15.64 45.08
C TRP A 4 -6.37 -14.16 45.29
N GLY A 5 -7.28 -13.30 44.82
CA GLY A 5 -7.32 -11.87 45.13
C GLY A 5 -8.43 -11.58 46.13
N GLY A 6 -8.16 -10.74 47.14
CA GLY A 6 -9.14 -10.40 48.16
C GLY A 6 -10.27 -9.52 47.64
N GLY A 7 -11.40 -10.11 47.28
CA GLY A 7 -12.63 -9.40 46.91
C GLY A 7 -13.87 -10.22 47.24
N GLY A 8 -14.54 -9.89 48.35
CA GLY A 8 -15.63 -10.68 48.93
C GLY A 8 -16.74 -11.11 47.96
N GLY A 9 -17.04 -12.41 47.97
CA GLY A 9 -18.31 -13.00 47.55
C GLY A 9 -18.48 -13.34 46.07
N VAL A 10 -17.99 -12.51 45.14
CA VAL A 10 -18.28 -12.66 43.70
C VAL A 10 -17.33 -13.66 43.01
N GLU A 11 -16.06 -13.70 43.41
CA GLU A 11 -15.05 -14.59 42.80
C GLU A 11 -15.23 -16.08 43.17
N ILE A 12 -15.67 -16.36 44.41
CA ILE A 12 -15.95 -17.73 44.88
C ILE A 12 -17.05 -18.38 44.03
N TYR A 13 -18.01 -17.58 43.55
CA TYR A 13 -19.13 -18.06 42.73
C TYR A 13 -18.69 -18.48 41.32
N LEU A 14 -17.74 -17.76 40.72
CA LEU A 14 -17.23 -18.05 39.38
C LEU A 14 -16.36 -19.32 39.35
N CYS A 15 -15.51 -19.51 40.37
CA CYS A 15 -14.62 -20.68 40.45
C CYS A 15 -15.40 -22.01 40.57
N VAL A 16 -16.47 -22.04 41.36
CA VAL A 16 -17.34 -23.22 41.53
C VAL A 16 -18.09 -23.55 40.23
N THR A 17 -18.49 -22.54 39.44
CA THR A 17 -19.21 -22.78 38.18
C THR A 17 -18.34 -23.35 37.06
N SER A 18 -17.03 -23.11 37.07
CA SER A 18 -16.06 -23.62 36.09
C SER A 18 -15.62 -25.06 36.37
N SER A 19 -15.48 -25.46 37.64
CA SER A 19 -15.10 -26.83 38.00
C SER A 19 -16.27 -27.82 37.95
N LEU A 20 -17.51 -27.37 38.15
CA LEU A 20 -18.71 -28.24 38.08
C LEU A 20 -19.30 -28.42 36.68
N THR A 21 -18.75 -27.75 35.65
CA THR A 21 -19.28 -27.85 34.28
C THR A 21 -18.99 -29.17 33.57
N SER A 22 -18.07 -30.01 34.04
CA SER A 22 -17.67 -31.21 33.28
C SER A 22 -18.23 -32.55 33.76
N LEU A 23 -18.96 -32.65 34.88
CA LEU A 23 -19.21 -33.97 35.52
C LEU A 23 -20.58 -34.23 36.18
N ALA A 24 -21.67 -33.49 35.89
CA ALA A 24 -22.98 -33.84 36.45
C ALA A 24 -24.19 -33.49 35.56
N PRO A 25 -25.25 -34.34 35.52
CA PRO A 25 -26.46 -34.08 34.77
C PRO A 25 -27.23 -32.84 35.30
N PRO A 26 -27.90 -32.08 34.42
CA PRO A 26 -28.39 -30.72 34.68
C PRO A 26 -29.45 -30.60 35.79
N ALA A 27 -30.06 -31.70 36.23
CA ALA A 27 -31.16 -31.68 37.20
C ALA A 27 -30.71 -31.40 38.65
N GLY A 28 -29.52 -31.83 39.07
CA GLY A 28 -29.02 -31.72 40.47
C GLY A 28 -28.05 -30.56 40.74
N ARG A 29 -27.46 -29.97 39.69
CA ARG A 29 -26.41 -28.95 39.80
C ARG A 29 -26.85 -27.70 40.58
N ASN A 30 -28.03 -27.18 40.30
CA ASN A 30 -28.50 -25.93 40.91
C ASN A 30 -28.95 -26.14 42.36
N GLU A 31 -29.28 -27.37 42.74
CA GLU A 31 -29.58 -27.72 44.13
C GLU A 31 -28.29 -27.79 44.97
N LEU A 32 -27.21 -28.36 44.42
CA LEU A 32 -25.91 -28.36 45.07
C LEU A 32 -25.36 -26.94 45.28
N ILE A 33 -25.50 -26.07 44.28
CA ILE A 33 -25.12 -24.65 44.40
C ILE A 33 -25.96 -23.96 45.48
N ALA A 34 -27.27 -24.19 45.53
CA ALA A 34 -28.16 -23.66 46.58
C ALA A 34 -27.73 -24.10 47.99
N ARG A 35 -27.42 -25.39 48.18
CA ARG A 35 -26.94 -25.94 49.46
C ARG A 35 -25.59 -25.34 49.85
N TYR A 36 -24.67 -25.18 48.90
CA TYR A 36 -23.35 -24.59 49.12
C TYR A 36 -23.43 -23.13 49.59
N ILE A 37 -24.32 -22.31 49.00
CA ILE A 37 -24.54 -20.92 49.43
C ILE A 37 -25.05 -20.88 50.87
N LYS A 38 -26.00 -21.75 51.23
CA LYS A 38 -26.53 -21.83 52.59
C LYS A 38 -25.43 -22.20 53.59
N LEU A 39 -24.58 -23.17 53.24
CA LEU A 39 -23.46 -23.59 54.08
C LEU A 39 -22.42 -22.49 54.29
N ARG A 40 -22.09 -21.71 53.24
CA ARG A 40 -21.02 -20.71 53.29
C ARG A 40 -21.45 -19.33 53.76
N THR A 41 -22.72 -18.97 53.59
CA THR A 41 -23.19 -17.59 53.84
C THR A 41 -24.36 -17.52 54.83
N GLY A 42 -24.91 -18.66 55.27
CA GLY A 42 -26.12 -18.74 56.08
C GLY A 42 -27.42 -18.38 55.33
N LYS A 43 -27.33 -17.85 54.10
CA LYS A 43 -28.49 -17.38 53.33
C LYS A 43 -29.12 -18.53 52.54
N THR A 44 -30.42 -18.77 52.76
CA THR A 44 -31.17 -19.78 52.00
C THR A 44 -31.53 -19.24 50.61
N ARG A 45 -31.10 -19.95 49.56
CA ARG A 45 -31.49 -19.72 48.17
C ARG A 45 -32.14 -20.97 47.62
N THR A 46 -33.23 -20.83 46.86
CA THR A 46 -33.92 -21.96 46.24
C THR A 46 -33.24 -22.36 44.93
N ARG A 47 -33.41 -23.62 44.53
CA ARG A 47 -32.96 -24.14 43.21
C ARG A 47 -33.43 -23.22 42.06
N LYS A 48 -34.67 -22.73 42.12
CA LYS A 48 -35.24 -21.82 41.11
C LYS A 48 -34.56 -20.45 41.11
N GLN A 49 -34.24 -19.89 42.28
CA GLN A 49 -33.50 -18.62 42.40
C GLN A 49 -32.09 -18.73 41.81
N VAL A 50 -31.40 -19.85 42.06
CA VAL A 50 -30.08 -20.14 41.48
C VAL A 50 -30.17 -20.27 39.96
N SER A 51 -31.14 -21.03 39.44
CA SER A 51 -31.37 -21.14 37.99
C SER A 51 -31.59 -19.78 37.32
N SER A 52 -32.45 -18.94 37.91
CA SER A 52 -32.76 -17.61 37.39
C SER A 52 -31.51 -16.72 37.36
N HIS A 53 -30.72 -16.72 38.44
CA HIS A 53 -29.51 -15.89 38.52
C HIS A 53 -28.43 -16.32 37.51
N ILE A 54 -28.20 -17.63 37.36
CA ILE A 54 -27.29 -18.18 36.34
C ILE A 54 -27.73 -17.76 34.94
N GLN A 55 -29.03 -17.84 34.64
CA GLN A 55 -29.57 -17.45 33.35
C GLN A 55 -29.39 -15.94 33.08
N VAL A 56 -29.55 -15.09 34.11
CA VAL A 56 -29.28 -13.65 33.99
C VAL A 56 -27.80 -13.38 33.71
N LEU A 57 -26.89 -14.05 34.41
CA LEU A 57 -25.44 -13.92 34.17
C LEU A 57 -25.05 -14.38 32.76
N ALA A 58 -25.59 -15.51 32.31
CA ALA A 58 -25.36 -16.01 30.95
C ALA A 58 -25.88 -15.03 29.89
N ARG A 59 -27.10 -14.50 30.07
CA ARG A 59 -27.68 -13.47 29.18
C ARG A 59 -26.88 -12.16 29.20
N ARG A 60 -26.34 -11.75 30.35
CA ARG A 60 -25.47 -10.56 30.46
C ARG A 60 -24.17 -10.77 29.69
N LYS A 61 -23.49 -11.91 29.91
CA LYS A 61 -22.26 -12.26 29.19
C LYS A 61 -22.48 -12.40 27.68
N ALA A 62 -23.61 -13.01 27.27
CA ALA A 62 -23.98 -13.11 25.86
C ALA A 62 -24.20 -11.73 25.22
N ARG A 63 -24.86 -10.79 25.93
CA ARG A 63 -25.01 -9.41 25.46
C ARG A 63 -23.69 -8.66 25.38
N GLU A 64 -22.80 -8.83 26.35
CA GLU A 64 -21.46 -8.22 26.32
C GLU A 64 -20.63 -8.74 25.13
N ILE A 65 -20.67 -10.04 24.85
CA ILE A 65 -20.02 -10.65 23.67
C ILE A 65 -20.67 -10.12 22.39
N GLN A 66 -22.00 -10.06 22.32
CA GLN A 66 -22.72 -9.56 21.14
C GLN A 66 -22.43 -8.07 20.88
N VAL A 67 -22.31 -7.25 21.92
CA VAL A 67 -21.92 -5.84 21.79
C VAL A 67 -20.49 -5.72 21.27
N LYS A 68 -19.55 -6.49 21.81
CA LYS A 68 -18.16 -6.52 21.30
C LYS A 68 -18.07 -7.00 19.85
N LEU A 69 -18.84 -8.03 19.49
CA LEU A 69 -18.87 -8.56 18.12
C LEU A 69 -19.52 -7.58 17.14
N LYS A 70 -20.58 -6.87 17.58
CA LYS A 70 -21.24 -5.83 16.78
C LYS A 70 -20.35 -4.60 16.60
N ASP A 71 -19.58 -4.23 17.62
CA ASP A 71 -18.57 -3.17 17.53
C ASP A 71 -17.46 -3.55 16.55
N GLN A 72 -16.94 -4.78 16.65
CA GLN A 72 -15.98 -5.31 15.69
C GLN A 72 -16.54 -5.33 14.26
N ALA A 73 -17.76 -5.83 14.06
CA ALA A 73 -18.41 -5.84 12.75
C ALA A 73 -18.66 -4.42 12.20
N ALA A 74 -18.91 -3.43 13.07
CA ALA A 74 -19.04 -2.03 12.67
C ALA A 74 -17.68 -1.45 12.25
N LYS A 75 -16.61 -1.75 13.00
CA LYS A 75 -15.22 -1.39 12.64
C LYS A 75 -14.80 -2.03 11.33
N ASP A 76 -15.09 -3.32 11.13
CA ASP A 76 -14.77 -4.05 9.90
C ASP A 76 -15.55 -3.49 8.70
N LYS A 77 -16.82 -3.15 8.89
CA LYS A 77 -17.64 -2.51 7.84
C LYS A 77 -17.16 -1.10 7.51
N ALA A 78 -16.73 -0.33 8.52
CA ALA A 78 -16.12 0.99 8.31
C ALA A 78 -14.79 0.85 7.56
N LEU A 79 -13.97 -0.16 7.93
CA LEU A 79 -12.70 -0.47 7.28
C LEU A 79 -12.90 -0.87 5.82
N GLN A 80 -13.82 -1.79 5.52
CA GLN A 80 -14.18 -2.13 4.14
C GLN A 80 -14.68 -0.92 3.35
N SER A 81 -15.42 -0.01 3.99
CA SER A 81 -15.86 1.23 3.35
C SER A 81 -14.70 2.18 3.05
N MET A 82 -13.67 2.24 3.89
CA MET A 82 -12.48 3.08 3.66
C MET A 82 -11.52 2.45 2.64
N ALA A 83 -11.34 1.12 2.69
CA ALA A 83 -10.55 0.38 1.72
C ALA A 83 -11.07 0.53 0.29
N ASN A 84 -12.38 0.74 0.13
CA ASN A 84 -13.04 0.96 -1.16
C ASN A 84 -13.14 2.45 -1.56
N MET A 85 -12.74 3.38 -0.69
CA MET A 85 -12.86 4.81 -0.94
C MET A 85 -11.58 5.35 -1.58
N SER A 86 -11.69 5.99 -2.75
CA SER A 86 -10.53 6.56 -3.46
C SER A 86 -9.99 7.77 -2.73
N SER A 87 -8.69 7.98 -2.77
CA SER A 87 -8.08 9.22 -2.26
C SER A 87 -8.71 10.46 -2.91
N ALA A 88 -9.16 10.39 -4.17
CA ALA A 88 -9.96 11.45 -4.80
C ALA A 88 -11.36 11.64 -4.16
N GLN A 89 -12.01 10.55 -3.75
CA GLN A 89 -13.28 10.60 -3.01
C GLN A 89 -13.09 11.11 -1.59
N ILE A 90 -11.99 10.75 -0.93
CA ILE A 90 -11.60 11.28 0.38
C ILE A 90 -11.46 12.80 0.28
N ILE A 91 -10.80 13.30 -0.77
CA ILE A 91 -10.55 14.74 -0.95
C ILE A 91 -11.81 15.51 -1.37
N SER A 92 -12.84 14.85 -1.92
CA SER A 92 -14.07 15.51 -2.39
C SER A 92 -14.98 16.00 -1.23
N PRO A 93 -15.57 17.23 -1.30
CA PRO A 93 -16.42 17.80 -0.25
C PRO A 93 -17.73 17.03 0.05
N THR A 94 -18.18 16.18 -0.88
CA THR A 94 -19.47 15.49 -0.82
C THR A 94 -19.45 14.16 -0.05
N ALA A 95 -18.28 13.65 0.35
CA ALA A 95 -18.17 12.32 0.94
C ALA A 95 -18.70 12.22 2.39
N PHE A 96 -18.70 13.32 3.15
CA PHE A 96 -19.12 13.33 4.56
C PHE A 96 -20.57 13.79 4.81
N GLN A 97 -21.23 14.43 3.85
CA GLN A 97 -22.60 14.93 4.03
C GLN A 97 -23.69 13.87 3.75
N ASN A 98 -23.39 12.82 2.98
CA ASN A 98 -24.42 11.88 2.49
C ASN A 98 -24.79 10.72 3.42
N LYS A 99 -24.32 10.66 4.67
CA LYS A 99 -24.70 9.59 5.62
C LYS A 99 -25.36 10.04 6.93
N MET A 100 -25.57 11.34 7.16
CA MET A 100 -26.24 11.83 8.36
C MET A 100 -27.46 12.72 8.15
N VAL A 101 -27.91 12.97 6.91
CA VAL A 101 -29.12 13.75 6.67
C VAL A 101 -30.16 12.94 5.88
N LEU A 102 -31.25 12.64 6.58
CA LEU A 102 -32.59 12.33 6.11
C LEU A 102 -32.91 10.89 5.65
N GLN A 103 -33.19 10.05 6.65
CA GLN A 103 -34.41 9.23 6.60
C GLN A 103 -35.62 10.17 6.55
N GLY A 104 -36.51 9.96 5.59
CA GLY A 104 -37.87 10.52 5.60
C GLY A 104 -38.19 11.47 4.46
N LEU A 105 -38.68 10.91 3.34
CA LEU A 105 -39.97 11.23 2.71
C LEU A 105 -40.06 10.54 1.32
N PRO A 106 -41.21 9.98 0.93
CA PRO A 106 -41.36 9.23 -0.31
C PRO A 106 -41.71 10.16 -1.48
N ARG A 107 -41.18 9.88 -2.69
CA ARG A 107 -41.64 10.48 -3.95
C ARG A 107 -41.67 9.42 -5.07
N PRO A 108 -42.50 9.62 -6.11
CA PRO A 108 -43.37 8.59 -6.65
C PRO A 108 -42.82 7.91 -7.90
N THR A 109 -43.45 6.79 -8.24
CA THR A 109 -43.20 5.89 -9.37
C THR A 109 -43.76 6.38 -10.71
N TYR A 110 -43.26 5.75 -11.79
CA TYR A 110 -43.74 5.62 -13.19
C TYR A 110 -42.97 6.43 -14.27
N PRO A 111 -42.94 5.96 -15.55
CA PRO A 111 -42.48 4.66 -16.03
C PRO A 111 -41.55 4.74 -17.28
N THR A 112 -41.07 3.57 -17.70
CA THR A 112 -40.28 3.22 -18.90
C THR A 112 -41.04 3.38 -20.23
N ALA A 113 -40.36 3.79 -21.33
CA ALA A 113 -40.22 3.04 -22.60
C ALA A 113 -39.74 3.86 -23.83
N GLY A 114 -38.91 3.22 -24.69
CA GLY A 114 -38.69 3.47 -26.14
C GLY A 114 -37.53 4.42 -26.49
N GLY A 115 -36.48 4.10 -27.27
CA GLY A 115 -36.20 3.03 -28.24
C GLY A 115 -36.04 3.64 -29.65
N PHE A 116 -34.84 3.62 -30.27
CA PHE A 116 -34.53 3.91 -31.70
C PHE A 116 -32.98 3.91 -31.86
N TRP A 117 -32.25 3.22 -32.76
CA TRP A 117 -32.49 2.65 -34.09
C TRP A 117 -31.73 1.32 -34.32
N HIS A 118 -32.36 0.40 -35.05
CA HIS A 118 -31.74 -0.66 -35.86
C HIS A 118 -31.52 -0.15 -37.30
N GLY A 119 -30.50 -0.65 -37.98
CA GLY A 119 -30.39 -0.56 -39.44
C GLY A 119 -29.18 -1.34 -39.98
N ALA A 120 -29.44 -2.38 -40.77
CA ALA A 120 -28.43 -3.27 -41.35
C ALA A 120 -28.70 -3.49 -42.86
N LEU A 121 -27.60 -3.69 -43.61
CA LEU A 121 -27.43 -4.39 -44.92
C LEU A 121 -27.88 -3.66 -46.22
N PRO A 122 -27.47 -4.07 -47.45
CA PRO A 122 -26.62 -5.22 -47.89
C PRO A 122 -25.57 -4.93 -49.00
N GLY A 123 -24.75 -5.92 -49.40
CA GLY A 123 -24.20 -5.99 -50.78
C GLY A 123 -22.84 -6.70 -50.97
N GLN A 124 -22.87 -7.97 -51.41
CA GLN A 124 -21.75 -8.74 -52.00
C GLN A 124 -22.23 -9.24 -53.39
N PRO A 125 -21.35 -9.51 -54.38
CA PRO A 125 -20.98 -10.91 -54.66
C PRO A 125 -19.54 -11.18 -55.19
N ALA A 126 -19.20 -12.48 -55.21
CA ALA A 126 -18.02 -13.29 -55.60
C ALA A 126 -17.18 -12.84 -56.84
N GLY A 127 -15.87 -13.09 -57.00
CA GLY A 127 -15.01 -14.32 -57.02
C GLY A 127 -14.34 -14.43 -58.43
N PRO A 128 -13.26 -15.22 -58.77
CA PRO A 128 -12.56 -16.30 -58.05
C PRO A 128 -10.99 -16.39 -58.20
N GLU A 129 -10.40 -17.34 -57.44
CA GLU A 129 -9.25 -18.27 -57.67
C GLU A 129 -7.87 -17.89 -58.29
N ASP A 130 -6.77 -18.22 -57.56
CA ASP A 130 -5.68 -19.17 -57.92
C ASP A 130 -4.61 -19.20 -56.78
N ILE A 131 -4.31 -20.28 -56.02
CA ILE A 131 -3.67 -21.60 -56.31
C ILE A 131 -2.23 -21.42 -56.84
N LYS A 132 -1.11 -21.98 -56.34
CA LYS A 132 -0.67 -22.80 -55.18
C LYS A 132 0.89 -22.94 -55.26
N PRO A 133 1.57 -23.68 -54.36
CA PRO A 133 3.01 -23.56 -54.02
C PRO A 133 3.94 -24.55 -54.76
N PHE A 134 5.27 -24.43 -54.57
CA PHE A 134 6.34 -25.47 -54.50
C PHE A 134 7.71 -24.73 -54.53
N ALA A 135 8.87 -25.22 -54.06
CA ALA A 135 9.35 -26.59 -53.89
C ALA A 135 10.45 -26.71 -52.81
N GLN A 136 10.54 -27.90 -52.21
CA GLN A 136 11.69 -28.43 -51.48
C GLN A 136 12.86 -28.77 -52.41
N GLN A 137 14.10 -28.67 -51.91
CA GLN A 137 15.13 -29.69 -52.19
C GLN A 137 15.99 -29.94 -50.96
N SER A 138 16.29 -31.22 -50.76
CA SER A 138 17.08 -31.87 -49.72
C SER A 138 18.23 -32.62 -50.38
N TYR A 139 19.42 -32.64 -49.78
CA TYR A 139 20.39 -33.74 -49.87
C TYR A 139 21.27 -33.81 -48.60
N ALA A 140 21.92 -34.97 -48.43
CA ALA A 140 22.04 -35.73 -47.18
C ALA A 140 23.38 -35.64 -46.42
N MET A 141 23.30 -36.23 -45.21
CA MET A 141 24.28 -36.60 -44.17
C MET A 141 25.74 -36.90 -44.56
N GLN A 142 26.65 -36.60 -43.62
CA GLN A 142 27.57 -37.62 -43.07
C GLN A 142 27.83 -37.41 -41.56
N ALA A 143 27.83 -38.52 -40.83
CA ALA A 143 27.79 -38.62 -39.38
C ALA A 143 29.17 -38.82 -38.73
N SER A 144 29.32 -38.37 -37.48
CA SER A 144 30.09 -39.09 -36.44
C SER A 144 29.53 -38.72 -35.05
N GLY A 145 29.31 -39.74 -34.21
CA GLY A 145 28.67 -39.64 -32.88
C GLY A 145 29.65 -39.75 -31.69
N PRO A 146 29.18 -40.03 -30.44
CA PRO A 146 29.35 -39.21 -29.21
C PRO A 146 30.14 -39.97 -28.09
N PRO A 147 30.04 -39.76 -26.73
CA PRO A 147 29.53 -38.71 -25.78
C PRO A 147 30.62 -38.34 -24.67
N PRO A 148 30.40 -37.70 -23.47
CA PRO A 148 29.15 -37.52 -22.71
C PRO A 148 28.81 -36.23 -21.93
N ILE A 149 27.53 -36.27 -21.56
CA ILE A 149 26.61 -35.43 -20.79
C ILE A 149 27.12 -35.02 -19.39
N THR A 150 26.91 -33.74 -19.05
CA THR A 150 26.35 -33.20 -17.79
C THR A 150 25.90 -31.75 -18.10
N GLY A 151 24.72 -31.22 -17.79
CA GLY A 151 23.67 -31.70 -16.92
C GLY A 151 23.22 -30.68 -15.87
N TYR A 152 23.22 -29.36 -16.13
CA TYR A 152 22.34 -28.35 -15.51
C TYR A 152 22.60 -26.95 -16.12
N GLU A 153 21.63 -26.37 -16.82
CA GLU A 153 21.60 -24.92 -17.03
C GLU A 153 20.88 -24.30 -15.84
N SER A 154 21.61 -23.53 -15.02
CA SER A 154 21.05 -22.78 -13.91
C SER A 154 21.74 -21.41 -13.81
N THR A 155 20.91 -20.36 -13.80
CA THR A 155 21.22 -18.95 -13.47
C THR A 155 22.35 -18.29 -14.26
N ALA A 156 22.10 -18.00 -15.54
CA ALA A 156 22.76 -16.88 -16.20
C ALA A 156 22.22 -15.57 -15.61
N GLY A 157 23.07 -14.77 -14.96
CA GLY A 157 22.67 -13.40 -14.63
C GLY A 157 23.48 -12.55 -13.66
N LEU A 158 24.49 -13.04 -12.92
CA LEU A 158 25.31 -12.16 -12.05
C LEU A 158 26.74 -12.67 -11.87
N THR A 159 27.59 -12.50 -12.88
CA THR A 159 29.04 -12.39 -12.68
C THR A 159 29.49 -11.02 -13.18
N MET A 160 29.54 -10.05 -12.26
CA MET A 160 29.95 -8.67 -12.56
C MET A 160 31.44 -8.47 -12.27
N SER A 161 32.10 -7.73 -13.17
CA SER A 161 33.52 -7.41 -13.11
C SER A 161 33.88 -6.51 -11.93
N PRO A 162 35.11 -6.61 -11.37
CA PRO A 162 35.60 -5.79 -10.26
C PRO A 162 35.75 -4.27 -10.57
N SER A 163 35.29 -3.80 -11.73
CA SER A 163 35.33 -2.40 -12.18
C SER A 163 34.01 -1.63 -11.96
N ALA A 164 32.94 -2.29 -11.52
CA ALA A 164 31.65 -1.62 -11.30
C ALA A 164 31.71 -0.72 -10.05
N PRO A 165 31.10 0.49 -10.08
CA PRO A 165 31.05 1.34 -8.90
C PRO A 165 30.31 0.67 -7.72
N PRO A 166 30.68 0.97 -6.47
CA PRO A 166 30.15 0.27 -5.30
C PRO A 166 28.63 0.43 -5.12
N TRP A 167 28.05 1.53 -5.63
CA TRP A 167 26.60 1.79 -5.60
C TRP A 167 25.78 0.95 -6.58
N GLN A 168 26.40 0.34 -7.58
CA GLN A 168 25.66 -0.42 -8.59
C GLN A 168 25.03 -1.66 -7.97
N GLY A 169 23.69 -1.74 -8.03
CA GLY A 169 22.90 -2.80 -7.41
C GLY A 169 22.68 -2.64 -5.91
N ARG A 170 23.13 -1.53 -5.29
CA ARG A 170 23.01 -1.25 -3.85
C ARG A 170 22.28 0.07 -3.54
N SER A 171 22.05 0.90 -4.54
CA SER A 171 21.27 2.13 -4.44
C SER A 171 20.31 2.25 -5.63
N ILE A 172 19.45 3.28 -5.60
CA ILE A 172 18.60 3.65 -6.75
C ILE A 172 19.49 4.27 -7.83
N ALA A 173 20.03 3.43 -8.70
CA ALA A 173 20.94 3.82 -9.77
C ALA A 173 20.77 2.93 -10.99
N SER A 174 20.54 3.55 -12.13
CA SER A 174 20.70 2.91 -13.44
C SER A 174 22.14 3.05 -13.93
N SER A 175 22.40 2.65 -15.17
CA SER A 175 23.69 2.89 -15.83
C SER A 175 23.97 4.37 -16.12
N LYS A 176 22.93 5.21 -16.21
CA LYS A 176 23.05 6.61 -16.65
C LYS A 176 22.67 7.63 -15.59
N LEU A 177 21.91 7.25 -14.56
CA LEU A 177 21.42 8.18 -13.56
C LEU A 177 21.32 7.51 -12.18
N ARG A 178 21.84 8.19 -11.16
CA ARG A 178 21.74 7.80 -9.75
C ARG A 178 20.91 8.82 -8.99
N MET A 179 19.96 8.36 -8.18
CA MET A 179 19.27 9.21 -7.21
C MET A 179 20.15 9.34 -5.97
N LEU A 180 20.47 10.58 -5.60
CA LEU A 180 21.25 10.91 -4.41
C LEU A 180 20.35 11.19 -3.22
N GLU A 181 19.27 11.92 -3.43
CA GLU A 181 18.38 12.35 -2.35
C GLU A 181 16.95 12.43 -2.86
N PHE A 182 16.00 12.05 -1.99
CA PHE A 182 14.59 12.32 -2.17
C PHE A 182 13.98 12.63 -0.81
N SER A 183 13.29 13.75 -0.67
CA SER A 183 12.55 14.09 0.54
C SER A 183 11.23 14.76 0.22
N ALA A 184 10.19 14.39 0.96
CA ALA A 184 8.96 15.18 1.04
C ALA A 184 8.81 15.69 2.46
N PHE A 185 8.50 16.97 2.60
CA PHE A 185 8.64 17.67 3.87
C PHE A 185 7.61 18.76 4.06
N LEU A 186 7.47 19.16 5.32
CA LEU A 186 6.73 20.31 5.77
C LEU A 186 7.69 21.25 6.49
N GLU A 187 7.63 22.53 6.16
CA GLU A 187 8.39 23.57 6.83
C GLU A 187 7.44 24.59 7.42
N GLN A 188 7.74 24.97 8.66
CA GLN A 188 7.09 26.12 9.30
C GLN A 188 7.92 27.37 9.00
N PRO A 189 7.29 28.46 8.52
CA PRO A 189 7.95 29.75 8.48
C PRO A 189 8.21 30.20 9.91
N GLN A 190 9.47 30.18 10.33
CA GLN A 190 9.97 30.83 11.54
C GLN A 190 11.11 31.79 11.11
N ASP A 191 11.45 32.76 11.95
CA ASP A 191 12.47 33.79 11.65
C ASP A 191 13.76 33.23 11.02
N SER A 192 14.38 34.08 10.20
CA SER A 192 15.23 33.82 9.02
C SER A 192 16.35 32.77 9.08
N ASP A 193 16.64 32.14 10.22
CA ASP A 193 17.77 31.22 10.40
C ASP A 193 17.42 29.85 11.00
N THR A 194 16.18 29.57 11.40
CA THR A 194 15.80 28.25 11.96
C THR A 194 14.51 27.70 11.36
N PHE A 195 14.59 27.04 10.20
CA PHE A 195 13.45 26.33 9.63
C PHE A 195 13.25 24.98 10.35
N ASN A 196 12.17 24.85 11.11
CA ASN A 196 11.73 23.54 11.57
C ASN A 196 11.18 22.75 10.36
N LYS A 197 11.96 21.77 9.91
CA LYS A 197 11.65 20.90 8.77
C LYS A 197 11.25 19.52 9.27
N HIS A 198 9.99 19.16 9.05
CA HIS A 198 9.48 17.81 9.27
C HIS A 198 9.59 17.01 7.99
N LEU A 199 10.19 15.81 8.05
CA LEU A 199 10.34 14.94 6.90
C LEU A 199 9.24 13.87 6.94
N PHE A 200 8.27 13.94 6.02
CA PHE A 200 7.28 12.88 5.86
C PHE A 200 7.96 11.60 5.37
N VAL A 201 8.84 11.74 4.37
CA VAL A 201 9.67 10.66 3.84
C VAL A 201 11.04 11.21 3.49
N HIS A 202 12.08 10.37 3.62
CA HIS A 202 13.44 10.72 3.27
C HIS A 202 14.24 9.50 2.80
N ILE A 203 14.88 9.66 1.65
CA ILE A 203 15.99 8.85 1.16
C ILE A 203 17.19 9.78 1.13
N GLY A 204 18.15 9.52 2.02
CA GLY A 204 19.35 10.32 2.14
C GLY A 204 20.45 9.92 1.15
N GLN A 205 21.46 10.77 1.05
CA GLN A 205 22.67 10.52 0.28
C GLN A 205 23.47 9.38 0.93
N SER A 206 23.25 8.16 0.48
CA SER A 206 24.06 7.01 0.87
C SER A 206 25.27 6.88 -0.06
N ASN A 207 26.43 6.65 0.53
CA ASN A 207 27.64 6.23 -0.17
C ASN A 207 27.85 4.74 0.10
N PRO A 208 27.07 3.86 -0.57
CA PRO A 208 27.20 2.43 -0.37
C PRO A 208 28.62 1.98 -0.72
N THR A 209 29.09 1.05 0.08
CA THR A 209 30.38 0.39 0.01
C THR A 209 30.22 -1.01 -0.60
N PHE A 210 31.31 -1.66 -0.98
CA PHE A 210 31.25 -3.02 -1.51
C PHE A 210 30.74 -4.06 -0.50
N SER A 211 30.81 -3.76 0.80
CA SER A 211 30.27 -4.59 1.88
C SER A 211 28.77 -4.49 2.07
N ASP A 212 28.11 -3.46 1.53
CA ASP A 212 26.67 -3.32 1.66
C ASP A 212 25.96 -4.45 0.87
N PRO A 213 24.83 -4.97 1.38
CA PRO A 213 24.07 -6.00 0.68
C PRO A 213 23.50 -5.45 -0.63
N TYR A 214 23.32 -6.34 -1.61
CA TYR A 214 22.56 -6.02 -2.81
C TYR A 214 21.08 -5.78 -2.47
N LEU A 215 20.44 -4.94 -3.28
CA LEU A 215 19.01 -4.71 -3.17
C LEU A 215 18.25 -6.02 -3.43
N GLU A 216 17.29 -6.30 -2.55
CA GLU A 216 16.33 -7.37 -2.74
C GLU A 216 15.52 -7.13 -4.02
N ALA A 217 15.04 -8.21 -4.64
CA ALA A 217 14.27 -8.12 -5.86
C ALA A 217 12.80 -8.45 -5.62
N VAL A 218 11.92 -7.71 -6.29
CA VAL A 218 10.48 -7.93 -6.30
C VAL A 218 10.04 -8.11 -7.74
N ASP A 219 9.23 -9.15 -7.97
CA ASP A 219 8.60 -9.36 -9.27
C ASP A 219 7.59 -8.23 -9.53
N ILE A 220 7.81 -7.50 -10.61
CA ILE A 220 6.99 -6.36 -11.02
C ILE A 220 5.52 -6.72 -11.24
N ARG A 221 5.22 -7.99 -11.56
CA ARG A 221 3.84 -8.46 -11.73
C ARG A 221 3.01 -8.33 -10.45
N GLN A 222 3.64 -8.33 -9.29
CA GLN A 222 2.97 -8.23 -7.98
C GLN A 222 2.41 -6.82 -7.70
N ILE A 223 2.82 -5.81 -8.47
CA ILE A 223 2.44 -4.42 -8.23
C ILE A 223 1.69 -3.76 -9.40
N TYR A 224 1.46 -4.47 -10.51
CA TYR A 224 0.83 -3.87 -11.69
C TYR A 224 -0.55 -3.27 -11.42
N ASP A 225 -1.36 -3.92 -10.59
CA ASP A 225 -2.69 -3.46 -10.20
C ASP A 225 -2.67 -2.12 -9.44
N LYS A 226 -1.53 -1.79 -8.81
CA LYS A 226 -1.36 -0.56 -8.03
C LYS A 226 -0.90 0.64 -8.84
N PHE A 227 -0.55 0.46 -10.12
CA PHE A 227 -0.03 1.52 -10.99
C PHE A 227 -0.81 1.62 -12.31
N PRO A 228 -0.69 2.74 -13.05
CA PRO A 228 -1.37 2.90 -14.33
C PRO A 228 -0.99 1.79 -15.31
N GLU A 229 -2.01 1.14 -15.89
CA GLU A 229 -1.84 0.08 -16.91
C GLU A 229 -1.95 0.60 -18.35
N LYS A 230 -2.48 1.81 -18.53
CA LYS A 230 -2.67 2.44 -19.84
C LYS A 230 -1.33 2.85 -20.46
N LYS A 231 -1.38 3.44 -21.65
CA LYS A 231 -0.21 3.98 -22.34
C LYS A 231 0.61 4.91 -21.41
N GLY A 232 1.92 4.67 -21.31
CA GLY A 232 2.81 5.34 -20.36
C GLY A 232 2.75 4.79 -18.93
N GLY A 233 2.11 3.64 -18.75
CA GLY A 233 1.96 2.91 -17.49
C GLY A 233 3.18 2.06 -17.14
N LEU A 234 3.21 1.54 -15.92
CA LEU A 234 4.38 0.83 -15.37
C LEU A 234 4.80 -0.37 -16.23
N LYS A 235 3.83 -1.16 -16.71
CA LYS A 235 4.08 -2.31 -17.57
C LYS A 235 4.77 -1.94 -18.89
N GLU A 236 4.23 -0.95 -19.60
CA GLU A 236 4.80 -0.51 -20.89
C GLU A 236 6.19 0.12 -20.68
N LEU A 237 6.36 0.90 -19.61
CA LEU A 237 7.65 1.48 -19.26
C LEU A 237 8.69 0.39 -19.02
N PHE A 238 8.36 -0.64 -18.23
CA PHE A 238 9.28 -1.73 -17.93
C PHE A 238 9.63 -2.57 -19.17
N GLU A 239 8.67 -2.83 -20.06
CA GLU A 239 8.90 -3.59 -21.29
C GLU A 239 9.77 -2.84 -22.31
N LYS A 240 9.74 -1.50 -22.31
CA LYS A 240 10.53 -0.65 -23.23
C LYS A 240 11.85 -0.18 -22.65
N GLY A 241 11.88 0.07 -21.34
CA GLY A 241 13.01 0.66 -20.65
C GLY A 241 14.07 -0.38 -20.26
N PRO A 242 15.28 0.08 -19.87
CA PRO A 242 16.31 -0.81 -19.39
C PRO A 242 15.91 -1.36 -17.99
N PRO A 243 15.90 -2.69 -17.76
CA PRO A 243 15.39 -3.26 -16.50
C PRO A 243 16.12 -2.78 -15.24
N ASN A 244 17.41 -2.42 -15.35
CA ASN A 244 18.21 -1.89 -14.23
C ASN A 244 17.83 -0.46 -13.80
N ALA A 245 16.87 0.18 -14.48
CA ALA A 245 16.36 1.51 -14.12
C ALA A 245 15.09 1.45 -13.24
N PHE A 246 14.56 0.26 -12.93
CA PHE A 246 13.27 0.10 -12.25
C PHE A 246 13.41 -0.33 -10.79
N PHE A 247 12.80 0.45 -9.90
CA PHE A 247 12.88 0.27 -8.46
C PHE A 247 11.51 0.39 -7.81
N LEU A 248 11.34 -0.31 -6.69
CA LEU A 248 10.21 -0.15 -5.77
C LEU A 248 10.75 0.35 -4.44
N VAL A 249 10.14 1.39 -3.89
CA VAL A 249 10.45 1.90 -2.55
C VAL A 249 9.21 1.78 -1.70
N LYS A 250 9.33 1.07 -0.59
CA LYS A 250 8.32 1.04 0.47
C LYS A 250 8.69 2.07 1.52
N PHE A 251 7.83 3.07 1.70
CA PHE A 251 7.98 4.08 2.74
C PHE A 251 7.12 3.78 3.96
N TRP A 252 7.68 4.06 5.13
CA TRP A 252 6.93 4.30 6.36
C TRP A 252 6.97 5.79 6.65
N ALA A 253 5.90 6.48 6.26
CA ALA A 253 5.81 7.93 6.33
C ALA A 253 5.57 8.42 7.76
N ASP A 254 6.30 9.45 8.16
CA ASP A 254 6.14 10.06 9.49
C ASP A 254 5.05 11.14 9.46
N LEU A 255 3.94 10.87 10.14
CA LEU A 255 2.80 11.78 10.31
C LEU A 255 2.70 12.33 11.75
N SER A 256 3.78 12.25 12.54
CA SER A 256 3.80 12.61 13.96
C SER A 256 3.72 14.12 14.24
N ILE A 257 4.00 14.96 13.24
CA ILE A 257 3.95 16.42 13.40
C ILE A 257 2.58 16.90 13.85
N ASN A 258 2.50 17.84 14.78
CA ASN A 258 1.25 18.48 15.14
C ASN A 258 0.95 19.63 14.16
N LEU A 259 -0.14 19.52 13.40
CA LEU A 259 -0.53 20.52 12.40
C LEU A 259 -1.57 21.37 13.11
N GLN A 260 -1.22 22.60 13.44
CA GLN A 260 -2.19 23.60 13.90
C GLN A 260 -2.87 24.21 12.68
N ASP A 261 -4.19 24.39 12.72
CA ASP A 261 -5.00 24.82 11.57
C ASP A 261 -4.67 26.25 11.07
N ASP A 262 -4.03 27.09 11.89
CA ASP A 262 -3.75 28.51 11.57
C ASP A 262 -2.30 28.78 11.10
N SER A 263 -1.52 27.75 10.81
CA SER A 263 -0.09 27.90 10.45
C SER A 263 0.15 27.84 8.95
N ASN A 264 0.89 28.82 8.43
CA ASN A 264 1.20 28.98 7.01
C ASN A 264 2.33 28.02 6.56
N TYR A 265 2.10 26.71 6.67
CA TYR A 265 3.12 25.71 6.37
C TYR A 265 3.45 25.61 4.87
N PHE A 266 4.72 25.41 4.56
CA PHE A 266 5.18 25.08 3.22
C PHE A 266 5.34 23.56 3.07
N TYR A 267 4.61 22.98 2.11
CA TYR A 267 4.70 21.57 1.75
C TYR A 267 5.55 21.40 0.49
N GLY A 268 6.69 20.71 0.60
CA GLY A 268 7.67 20.62 -0.48
C GLY A 268 8.15 19.20 -0.74
N VAL A 269 8.61 18.99 -1.97
CA VAL A 269 9.44 17.85 -2.36
C VAL A 269 10.80 18.36 -2.84
N SER A 270 11.87 17.63 -2.54
CA SER A 270 13.18 17.86 -3.13
C SER A 270 13.80 16.56 -3.54
N SER A 271 14.45 16.57 -4.70
CA SER A 271 15.19 15.43 -5.19
C SER A 271 16.48 15.86 -5.88
N GLN A 272 17.49 15.00 -5.76
CA GLN A 272 18.79 15.22 -6.32
C GLN A 272 19.26 13.96 -7.07
N TYR A 273 19.82 14.16 -8.25
CA TYR A 273 20.31 13.11 -9.12
C TYR A 273 21.72 13.43 -9.61
N GLU A 274 22.44 12.39 -10.02
CA GLU A 274 23.81 12.47 -10.53
C GLU A 274 23.96 11.60 -11.79
N SER A 275 24.70 12.10 -12.77
CA SER A 275 25.06 11.40 -14.02
C SER A 275 26.51 11.67 -14.44
N SER A 276 27.06 10.79 -15.26
CA SER A 276 28.30 11.03 -16.02
C SER A 276 28.09 11.92 -17.24
N ASP A 277 26.86 12.00 -17.74
CA ASP A 277 26.57 12.60 -19.04
C ASP A 277 25.88 13.95 -18.86
N ASN A 278 26.24 14.91 -19.71
CA ASN A 278 25.53 16.18 -19.79
C ASN A 278 24.23 15.96 -20.58
N MET A 279 23.09 15.99 -19.90
CA MET A 279 21.79 15.82 -20.51
C MET A 279 20.77 16.76 -19.87
N ILE A 280 19.58 16.81 -20.45
CA ILE A 280 18.41 17.47 -19.86
C ILE A 280 17.42 16.39 -19.48
N ILE A 281 16.97 16.40 -18.23
CA ILE A 281 16.07 15.38 -17.72
C ILE A 281 14.66 15.95 -17.53
N THR A 282 13.67 15.09 -17.74
CA THR A 282 12.27 15.36 -17.41
C THR A 282 11.84 14.39 -16.32
N SER A 283 11.43 14.90 -15.16
CA SER A 283 10.89 14.12 -14.04
C SER A 283 9.37 14.21 -14.05
N SER A 284 8.71 13.11 -14.37
CA SER A 284 7.26 12.94 -14.28
C SER A 284 6.92 12.22 -12.98
N THR A 285 6.17 12.87 -12.10
CA THR A 285 5.69 12.31 -10.83
C THR A 285 4.17 12.16 -10.89
N LYS A 286 3.70 10.91 -10.99
CA LYS A 286 2.28 10.55 -11.11
C LYS A 286 1.74 10.04 -9.78
N VAL A 287 0.73 10.69 -9.24
CA VAL A 287 0.01 10.23 -8.05
C VAL A 287 -1.16 9.36 -8.48
N CYS A 288 -1.27 8.18 -7.89
CA CYS A 288 -2.21 7.16 -8.30
C CYS A 288 -3.14 6.74 -7.15
N SER A 289 -4.40 6.46 -7.48
CA SER A 289 -5.40 5.88 -6.59
C SER A 289 -6.02 4.68 -7.27
N PHE A 290 -5.98 3.51 -6.64
CA PHE A 290 -6.48 2.25 -7.23
C PHE A 290 -5.92 1.99 -8.63
N GLY A 291 -4.61 2.14 -8.80
CA GLY A 291 -3.93 1.95 -10.09
C GLY A 291 -4.26 3.00 -11.15
N LYS A 292 -5.01 4.07 -10.83
CA LYS A 292 -5.35 5.12 -11.79
C LYS A 292 -4.64 6.42 -11.44
N GLN A 293 -4.04 7.05 -12.45
CA GLN A 293 -3.45 8.38 -12.32
C GLN A 293 -4.54 9.41 -11.96
N VAL A 294 -4.30 10.15 -10.89
CA VAL A 294 -5.19 11.23 -10.41
C VAL A 294 -4.60 12.60 -10.76
N VAL A 295 -3.29 12.76 -10.55
CA VAL A 295 -2.55 13.98 -10.90
C VAL A 295 -1.14 13.61 -11.35
N GLU A 296 -0.56 14.42 -12.23
CA GLU A 296 0.80 14.29 -12.67
C GLU A 296 1.48 15.66 -12.63
N LYS A 297 2.71 15.68 -12.11
CA LYS A 297 3.58 16.84 -12.14
C LYS A 297 4.78 16.51 -13.00
N VAL A 298 5.11 17.39 -13.95
CA VAL A 298 6.25 17.23 -14.85
C VAL A 298 7.21 18.40 -14.64
N GLU A 299 8.46 18.09 -14.36
CA GLU A 299 9.52 19.06 -14.09
C GLU A 299 10.71 18.78 -15.01
N THR A 300 11.27 19.83 -15.63
CA THR A 300 12.44 19.71 -16.51
C THR A 300 13.64 20.32 -15.82
N GLU A 301 14.71 19.55 -15.67
CA GLU A 301 15.93 19.97 -14.99
C GLU A 301 17.15 19.89 -15.89
N TYR A 302 18.05 20.85 -15.70
CA TYR A 302 19.29 21.00 -16.45
C TYR A 302 20.48 20.55 -15.61
N ALA A 303 21.42 19.87 -16.25
CA ALA A 303 22.65 19.43 -15.62
C ALA A 303 23.49 20.62 -15.11
N ARG A 304 24.04 20.48 -13.90
CA ARG A 304 25.08 21.37 -13.36
C ARG A 304 26.34 20.56 -13.12
N PHE A 305 27.47 21.00 -13.64
CA PHE A 305 28.72 20.28 -13.48
C PHE A 305 29.33 20.60 -12.11
N GLU A 306 29.42 19.60 -11.23
CA GLU A 306 29.93 19.70 -9.86
C GLU A 306 30.82 18.46 -9.57
N ASN A 307 32.03 18.67 -9.06
CA ASN A 307 32.94 17.58 -8.65
C ASN A 307 33.19 16.47 -9.71
N GLY A 308 33.26 16.84 -11.00
CA GLY A 308 33.51 15.89 -12.09
C GLY A 308 32.28 15.11 -12.56
N ARG A 309 31.09 15.49 -12.09
CA ARG A 309 29.80 14.82 -12.36
C ARG A 309 28.74 15.86 -12.69
N TYR A 310 27.68 15.43 -13.36
CA TYR A 310 26.53 16.28 -13.66
C TYR A 310 25.43 16.03 -12.63
N VAL A 311 25.05 17.08 -11.92
CA VAL A 311 24.07 17.05 -10.83
C VAL A 311 22.79 17.75 -11.27
N PHE A 312 21.64 17.17 -10.90
CA PHE A 312 20.30 17.69 -11.16
C PHE A 312 19.58 17.88 -9.84
N ARG A 313 18.93 19.03 -9.63
CA ARG A 313 18.32 19.39 -8.34
C ARG A 313 16.93 19.98 -8.54
N ILE A 314 15.91 19.18 -8.23
CA ILE A 314 14.55 19.69 -8.02
C ILE A 314 14.49 20.15 -6.57
N HIS A 315 14.55 21.46 -6.34
CA HIS A 315 14.66 22.02 -5.00
C HIS A 315 13.36 22.72 -4.58
N ARG A 316 12.88 22.39 -3.38
CA ARG A 316 11.67 22.97 -2.76
C ARG A 316 10.49 23.06 -3.73
N SER A 317 10.28 22.00 -4.48
CA SER A 317 9.18 21.93 -5.42
C SER A 317 7.86 21.79 -4.65
N PRO A 318 6.90 22.71 -4.81
CA PRO A 318 5.69 22.71 -3.98
C PRO A 318 4.83 21.48 -4.26
N LEU A 319 4.33 20.84 -3.20
CA LEU A 319 3.32 19.80 -3.34
C LEU A 319 2.03 20.41 -3.88
N CYS A 320 1.32 19.65 -4.73
CA CYS A 320 0.05 20.12 -5.27
C CYS A 320 -1.04 20.08 -4.20
N GLU A 321 -2.11 20.86 -4.41
CA GLU A 321 -3.23 20.97 -3.49
C GLU A 321 -3.84 19.60 -3.14
N TYR A 322 -3.93 18.70 -4.12
CA TYR A 322 -4.38 17.33 -3.93
C TYR A 322 -3.55 16.60 -2.85
N MET A 323 -2.22 16.69 -2.92
CA MET A 323 -1.32 16.02 -1.97
C MET A 323 -1.41 16.63 -0.58
N ILE A 324 -1.50 17.96 -0.50
CA ILE A 324 -1.66 18.67 0.77
C ILE A 324 -2.97 18.22 1.44
N ASN A 325 -4.09 18.30 0.72
CA ASN A 325 -5.40 17.87 1.22
C ASN A 325 -5.42 16.39 1.60
N PHE A 326 -4.71 15.53 0.85
CA PHE A 326 -4.55 14.12 1.17
C PHE A 326 -3.87 13.93 2.52
N ILE A 327 -2.71 14.57 2.75
CA ILE A 327 -1.95 14.48 4.01
C ILE A 327 -2.82 14.97 5.18
N HIS A 328 -3.50 16.10 5.02
CA HIS A 328 -4.42 16.62 6.03
C HIS A 328 -5.51 15.59 6.39
N LYS A 329 -6.22 15.04 5.39
CA LYS A 329 -7.30 14.08 5.65
C LYS A 329 -6.81 12.76 6.22
N LEU A 330 -5.67 12.26 5.75
CA LEU A 330 -5.05 11.04 6.25
C LEU A 330 -4.69 11.17 7.73
N LYS A 331 -4.11 12.31 8.11
CA LYS A 331 -3.70 12.58 9.49
C LYS A 331 -4.88 12.69 10.47
N HIS A 332 -6.04 13.14 10.01
CA HIS A 332 -7.25 13.25 10.83
C HIS A 332 -7.96 11.91 11.07
N LEU A 333 -7.50 10.82 10.46
CA LEU A 333 -8.04 9.50 10.76
C LEU A 333 -7.69 9.10 12.19
N PRO A 334 -8.64 8.54 12.95
CA PRO A 334 -8.48 8.32 14.39
C PRO A 334 -7.47 7.21 14.73
N GLU A 335 -7.27 6.25 13.82
CA GLU A 335 -6.44 5.07 14.07
C GLU A 335 -5.48 4.80 12.90
N LYS A 336 -4.23 4.40 13.21
CA LYS A 336 -3.18 4.14 12.21
C LYS A 336 -3.56 3.08 11.18
N TYR A 337 -4.33 2.07 11.57
CA TYR A 337 -4.77 1.03 10.63
C TYR A 337 -5.70 1.60 9.55
N MET A 338 -6.50 2.63 9.88
CA MET A 338 -7.36 3.31 8.90
C MET A 338 -6.51 4.08 7.90
N MET A 339 -5.43 4.72 8.37
CA MET A 339 -4.46 5.39 7.51
C MET A 339 -3.81 4.40 6.55
N ASN A 340 -3.34 3.26 7.06
CA ASN A 340 -2.72 2.21 6.24
C ASN A 340 -3.69 1.62 5.21
N SER A 341 -4.98 1.46 5.56
CA SER A 341 -6.01 1.01 4.62
C SER A 341 -6.23 1.99 3.47
N VAL A 342 -6.13 3.30 3.74
CA VAL A 342 -6.16 4.33 2.68
C VAL A 342 -4.88 4.30 1.85
N LEU A 343 -3.72 4.14 2.49
CA LEU A 343 -2.42 4.11 1.82
C LEU A 343 -2.20 2.86 0.94
N GLU A 344 -2.89 1.75 1.22
CA GLU A 344 -2.79 0.50 0.45
C GLU A 344 -3.07 0.67 -1.05
N ASN A 345 -3.92 1.63 -1.39
CA ASN A 345 -4.32 1.96 -2.76
C ASN A 345 -3.80 3.33 -3.21
N PHE A 346 -2.93 3.95 -2.43
CA PHE A 346 -2.26 5.20 -2.74
C PHE A 346 -0.81 4.92 -3.13
N THR A 347 -0.44 5.25 -4.36
CA THR A 347 0.91 5.03 -4.87
C THR A 347 1.40 6.24 -5.65
N ILE A 348 2.72 6.36 -5.78
CA ILE A 348 3.35 7.39 -6.62
C ILE A 348 4.29 6.70 -7.59
N LEU A 349 4.23 7.05 -8.86
CA LEU A 349 5.16 6.58 -9.89
C LEU A 349 5.98 7.76 -10.38
N GLN A 350 7.29 7.72 -10.14
CA GLN A 350 8.23 8.71 -10.64
C GLN A 350 9.01 8.13 -11.82
N VAL A 351 8.97 8.83 -12.95
CA VAL A 351 9.68 8.44 -14.18
C VAL A 351 10.57 9.61 -14.59
N VAL A 352 11.87 9.38 -14.58
CA VAL A 352 12.88 10.33 -15.06
C VAL A 352 13.34 9.89 -16.44
N THR A 353 13.15 10.76 -17.43
CA THR A 353 13.54 10.50 -18.82
C THR A 353 14.56 11.51 -19.30
N ASN A 354 15.37 11.11 -20.27
CA ASN A 354 16.14 12.06 -21.06
C ASN A 354 15.16 12.82 -21.96
N ARG A 355 15.19 14.15 -21.91
CA ARG A 355 14.23 15.00 -22.64
C ARG A 355 14.36 14.85 -24.16
N ASP A 356 15.57 14.69 -24.66
CA ASP A 356 15.86 14.73 -26.09
C ASP A 356 15.73 13.32 -26.72
N THR A 357 16.14 12.26 -26.01
CA THR A 357 16.06 10.87 -26.52
C THR A 357 14.81 10.12 -26.09
N LEU A 358 14.06 10.65 -25.11
CA LEU A 358 12.91 10.01 -24.45
C LEU A 358 13.26 8.68 -23.75
N GLU A 359 14.55 8.37 -23.57
CA GLU A 359 15.02 7.19 -22.85
C GLU A 359 14.63 7.26 -21.37
N THR A 360 14.16 6.15 -20.81
CA THR A 360 13.91 6.04 -19.36
C THR A 360 15.24 5.89 -18.62
N LEU A 361 15.57 6.88 -17.79
CA LEU A 361 16.80 6.92 -17.01
C LEU A 361 16.61 6.28 -15.63
N LEU A 362 15.47 6.55 -14.99
CA LEU A 362 15.06 5.96 -13.71
C LEU A 362 13.53 5.87 -13.67
N CYS A 363 13.01 4.80 -13.08
CA CYS A 363 11.60 4.61 -12.78
C CYS A 363 11.48 4.07 -11.35
N VAL A 364 10.82 4.84 -10.47
CA VAL A 364 10.67 4.49 -9.06
C VAL A 364 9.18 4.45 -8.72
N ALA A 365 8.73 3.26 -8.33
CA ALA A 365 7.41 3.01 -7.78
C ALA A 365 7.46 3.20 -6.26
N TYR A 366 6.58 4.03 -5.71
CA TYR A 366 6.48 4.28 -4.27
C TYR A 366 5.18 3.72 -3.72
N VAL A 367 5.30 2.93 -2.65
CA VAL A 367 4.20 2.42 -1.83
C VAL A 367 4.39 2.88 -0.38
N PHE A 368 3.30 3.02 0.37
CA PHE A 368 3.32 3.75 1.64
C PHE A 368 2.60 2.99 2.76
N GLU A 369 3.15 3.11 3.95
CA GLU A 369 2.54 2.83 5.25
C GLU A 369 2.82 4.01 6.19
N VAL A 370 2.10 4.12 7.29
CA VAL A 370 2.40 5.10 8.35
C VAL A 370 3.45 4.51 9.30
N SER A 371 4.43 5.32 9.65
CA SER A 371 5.47 4.92 10.58
C SER A 371 4.95 4.65 12.00
N THR A 372 5.64 3.76 12.70
CA THR A 372 5.53 3.67 14.15
C THR A 372 6.24 4.89 14.73
N SER A 373 5.55 5.62 15.60
CA SER A 373 5.92 7.00 16.00
C SER A 373 7.27 7.12 16.71
N GLU A 374 7.91 6.00 17.04
CA GLU A 374 9.22 5.94 17.70
C GLU A 374 10.40 6.03 16.71
N HIS A 375 10.21 5.70 15.43
CA HIS A 375 11.32 5.49 14.49
C HIS A 375 11.45 6.56 13.40
N GLY A 376 10.62 7.61 13.42
CA GLY A 376 10.57 8.63 12.36
C GLY A 376 10.25 8.01 11.00
N ALA A 377 10.59 8.70 9.90
CA ALA A 377 10.39 8.17 8.55
C ALA A 377 11.40 7.07 8.22
N GLN A 378 10.94 5.94 7.67
CA GLN A 378 11.78 4.82 7.26
C GLN A 378 11.47 4.41 5.82
N HIS A 379 12.37 3.67 5.18
CA HIS A 379 12.14 3.14 3.85
C HIS A 379 12.90 1.84 3.59
N HIS A 380 12.42 1.07 2.61
CA HIS A 380 13.13 -0.08 2.06
C HIS A 380 13.09 -0.04 0.54
N ILE A 381 14.19 -0.43 -0.10
CA ILE A 381 14.40 -0.30 -1.54
C ILE A 381 14.54 -1.68 -2.17
N TYR A 382 13.82 -1.91 -3.25
CA TYR A 382 13.83 -3.14 -4.02
C TYR A 382 14.16 -2.84 -5.48
N ARG A 383 14.84 -3.78 -6.15
CA ARG A 383 14.93 -3.79 -7.61
C ARG A 383 13.70 -4.49 -8.18
N LEU A 384 13.12 -3.93 -9.23
CA LEU A 384 12.03 -4.59 -9.95
C LEU A 384 12.60 -5.53 -11.01
N ILE A 385 12.12 -6.77 -11.01
CA ILE A 385 12.49 -7.81 -11.98
C ILE A 385 11.23 -8.44 -12.57
N LYS A 386 11.39 -9.20 -13.66
CA LYS A 386 10.34 -9.99 -14.28
C LYS A 386 10.87 -11.40 -14.47
N ASP A 387 10.64 -12.24 -13.46
CA ASP A 387 11.06 -13.65 -13.44
C ASP A 387 10.01 -14.60 -14.02
#